data_AF-A0AAV4WAJ8-F1
#
_entry.id   AF-A0AAV4WAJ8-F1
#
_cell.length_a   1.000
_cell.length_b   1.000
_cell.length_c   1.000
_cell.angle_alpha   90.00
_cell.angle_beta   90.00
_cell.angle_gamma   90.00
#
_symmetry.space_group_name_H-M   'P 1'
#
loop_
_entity.id
_entity.type
_entity.pdbx_description
1 polymer ?
#
loop_
_entity_poly.entity_id
_entity_poly.type
_entity_poly.pdbx_seq_one_letter_code
_entity_poly.pdbx_strand_id
1 'polypeptide(L)'
;MGTLFLLLVLAGSSLALPFGQNGKQRNSFDAVSTLFSFDFNPSQVNLVRDFEKKIFYRTNLMTPNVNLIGSSRNEEIEFVYSIKYWNNNNLHLRYEEEISGNAFNVHFKKDPMQNPDLFGGDMLGIDPNDKNVIPGFQLRWTGAVVPYEIDASLEQHRAKILEAMKDYEDKTCVEFKQRTYQKDYIKLFSGQGCYSHVGMIGGQQPVSLGPGCIFKGTIVHELGHAIGFYHEQNRSDRDDFLIIYWDNIRPDQFTKLERHRNSLLDTFDYTSVMLYGNTAFSKDNKSNTMVAKTGVRLFETYDKPGLSASDVKRVRKMYWCDEEWMKKEKQRKN
;
A
#
# COMPACT_ATOMS: atom_id res chain seq x y z
N MET A 1 -9.10 -42.81 3.73
CA MET A 1 -9.13 -41.65 2.81
C MET A 1 -10.02 -40.62 3.46
N GLY A 2 -9.52 -39.40 3.69
CA GLY A 2 -10.32 -38.30 4.23
C GLY A 2 -10.57 -37.29 3.11
N THR A 3 -11.83 -36.97 2.86
CA THR A 3 -12.25 -36.00 1.84
C THR A 3 -12.49 -34.65 2.53
N LEU A 4 -11.84 -33.59 2.07
CA LEU A 4 -12.04 -32.23 2.58
C LEU A 4 -12.88 -31.43 1.57
N PHE A 5 -13.97 -30.83 2.04
CA PHE A 5 -14.84 -29.97 1.23
C PHE A 5 -14.47 -28.51 1.44
N LEU A 6 -14.23 -27.78 0.36
CA LEU A 6 -13.99 -26.33 0.38
C LEU A 6 -15.14 -25.63 -0.33
N LEU A 7 -15.83 -24.73 0.37
CA LEU A 7 -16.90 -23.88 -0.18
C LEU A 7 -16.29 -22.51 -0.54
N LEU A 8 -16.22 -22.18 -1.84
CA LEU A 8 -15.85 -20.84 -2.28
C LEU A 8 -17.12 -20.06 -2.67
N VAL A 9 -17.27 -18.86 -2.11
CA VAL A 9 -18.29 -17.88 -2.49
C VAL A 9 -17.58 -16.76 -3.25
N LEU A 10 -17.87 -16.62 -4.54
CA LEU A 10 -17.37 -15.52 -5.36
C LEU A 10 -18.28 -14.30 -5.16
N ALA A 11 -17.80 -13.25 -4.50
CA ALA A 11 -18.49 -11.96 -4.43
C ALA A 11 -17.98 -11.07 -5.58
N GLY A 12 -18.81 -10.85 -6.61
CA GLY A 12 -18.49 -10.00 -7.75
C GLY A 12 -18.47 -8.51 -7.37
N SER A 13 -17.42 -7.81 -7.77
CA SER A 13 -17.29 -6.35 -7.71
C SER A 13 -18.21 -5.67 -8.76
N SER A 14 -18.86 -4.58 -8.35
CA SER A 14 -19.83 -3.84 -9.16
C SER A 14 -19.14 -3.01 -10.25
N LEU A 15 -19.44 -3.27 -11.53
CA LEU A 15 -19.20 -2.34 -12.63
C LEU A 15 -20.43 -1.43 -12.78
N ALA A 16 -20.24 -0.11 -12.65
CA ALA A 16 -21.25 0.88 -13.00
C ALA A 16 -21.32 1.04 -14.53
N LEU A 17 -22.51 0.89 -15.11
CA LEU A 17 -22.79 1.24 -16.51
C LEU A 17 -23.24 2.72 -16.60
N PRO A 18 -22.99 3.43 -17.72
CA PRO A 18 -23.50 4.78 -17.93
C PRO A 18 -25.01 4.76 -18.20
N PHE A 19 -25.71 5.78 -17.70
CA PHE A 19 -27.17 5.96 -17.81
C PHE A 19 -27.67 6.01 -19.26
N GLY A 20 -28.71 5.21 -19.54
CA GLY A 20 -29.59 5.31 -20.71
C GLY A 20 -31.06 5.38 -20.27
N GLN A 21 -31.83 6.27 -20.90
CA GLN A 21 -33.17 6.69 -20.54
C GLN A 21 -34.20 5.54 -20.50
N ASN A 22 -34.70 5.21 -19.31
CA ASN A 22 -36.12 4.97 -18.95
C ASN A 22 -36.18 4.23 -17.61
N GLY A 23 -36.88 4.82 -16.64
CA GLY A 23 -36.89 4.34 -15.26
C GLY A 23 -37.53 2.95 -15.09
N LYS A 24 -36.85 2.10 -14.30
CA LYS A 24 -37.40 1.22 -13.25
C LYS A 24 -36.25 0.44 -12.60
N GLN A 25 -36.09 0.60 -11.28
CA GLN A 25 -35.19 -0.22 -10.46
C GLN A 25 -35.69 -1.67 -10.37
N ARG A 26 -34.76 -2.64 -10.49
CA ARG A 26 -34.83 -3.95 -9.83
C ARG A 26 -33.42 -4.40 -9.43
N ASN A 27 -33.18 -4.49 -8.12
CA ASN A 27 -31.99 -5.10 -7.54
C ASN A 27 -32.24 -6.60 -7.33
N SER A 28 -31.41 -7.46 -7.92
CA SER A 28 -31.09 -8.81 -7.41
C SER A 28 -29.97 -9.43 -8.25
N PHE A 29 -28.86 -9.81 -7.65
CA PHE A 29 -27.94 -10.80 -8.24
C PHE A 29 -27.60 -11.85 -7.18
N ASP A 30 -27.84 -13.11 -7.53
CA ASP A 30 -27.57 -14.29 -6.71
C ASP A 30 -26.08 -14.63 -6.74
N ALA A 31 -25.50 -14.93 -5.57
CA ALA A 31 -24.14 -15.46 -5.47
C ALA A 31 -24.12 -16.93 -5.92
N VAL A 32 -23.25 -17.27 -6.88
CA VAL A 32 -23.02 -18.67 -7.28
C VAL A 32 -21.96 -19.26 -6.34
N SER A 33 -22.33 -20.26 -5.54
CA SER A 33 -21.39 -21.07 -4.78
C SER A 33 -21.06 -22.35 -5.54
N THR A 34 -19.78 -22.71 -5.61
CA THR A 34 -19.33 -24.00 -6.18
C THR A 34 -18.54 -24.74 -5.11
N LEU A 35 -18.91 -25.99 -4.85
CA LEU A 35 -18.23 -26.89 -3.92
C LEU A 35 -17.18 -27.71 -4.67
N PHE A 36 -15.94 -27.69 -4.18
CA PHE A 36 -14.90 -28.61 -4.64
C PHE A 36 -14.57 -29.64 -3.54
N SER A 37 -14.28 -30.87 -3.98
CA SER A 37 -13.93 -32.00 -3.12
C SER A 37 -12.54 -32.51 -3.50
N PHE A 38 -11.66 -32.70 -2.50
CA PHE A 38 -10.31 -33.23 -2.70
C PHE A 38 -10.10 -34.51 -1.87
N ASP A 39 -9.53 -35.55 -2.48
CA ASP A 39 -9.10 -36.77 -1.78
C ASP A 39 -7.58 -36.76 -1.61
N PHE A 40 -7.10 -36.95 -0.37
CA PHE A 40 -5.66 -37.06 -0.05
C PHE A 40 -5.29 -38.44 0.52
N ASN A 41 -4.08 -38.92 0.17
CA ASN A 41 -3.46 -40.12 0.74
C ASN A 41 -2.54 -39.73 1.94
N PRO A 42 -2.85 -40.13 3.18
CA PRO A 42 -2.14 -39.68 4.39
C PRO A 42 -0.66 -40.08 4.48
N SER A 43 -0.21 -41.09 3.73
CA SER A 43 1.17 -41.58 3.81
C SER A 43 2.22 -40.67 3.15
N GLN A 44 1.80 -39.63 2.40
CA GLN A 44 2.71 -38.65 1.79
C GLN A 44 2.86 -37.35 2.59
N VAL A 45 2.17 -37.20 3.72
CA VAL A 45 2.05 -35.90 4.43
C VAL A 45 3.27 -35.58 5.31
N ASN A 46 4.04 -36.58 5.75
CA ASN A 46 5.17 -36.38 6.68
C ASN A 46 6.52 -36.08 5.99
N LEU A 47 6.56 -35.94 4.67
CA LEU A 47 7.81 -35.95 3.92
C LEU A 47 7.86 -34.87 2.84
N VAL A 48 7.39 -33.66 3.12
CA VAL A 48 7.57 -32.55 2.17
C VAL A 48 7.71 -31.20 2.87
N ARG A 49 8.90 -30.60 2.79
CA ARG A 49 9.15 -29.18 3.15
C ARG A 49 8.98 -28.21 1.97
N ASP A 50 8.86 -28.69 0.75
CA ASP A 50 8.55 -27.89 -0.43
C ASP A 50 7.87 -28.80 -1.47
N PHE A 51 6.55 -28.70 -1.62
CA PHE A 51 5.83 -29.29 -2.76
C PHE A 51 5.19 -28.15 -3.53
N GLU A 52 5.77 -27.77 -4.67
CA GLU A 52 5.02 -27.12 -5.73
C GLU A 52 4.39 -28.23 -6.58
N LYS A 53 3.13 -28.57 -6.31
CA LYS A 53 2.35 -29.37 -7.26
C LYS A 53 1.44 -28.41 -8.03
N LYS A 54 1.76 -28.16 -9.29
CA LYS A 54 0.82 -27.53 -10.23
C LYS A 54 -0.30 -28.52 -10.48
N ILE A 55 -1.52 -28.18 -10.08
CA ILE A 55 -2.71 -28.96 -10.40
C ILE A 55 -3.44 -28.21 -11.51
N PHE A 56 -3.51 -28.82 -12.69
CA PHE A 56 -4.24 -28.28 -13.83
C PHE A 56 -5.69 -28.75 -13.74
N TYR A 57 -6.63 -27.81 -13.64
CA TYR A 57 -8.06 -28.12 -13.77
C TYR A 57 -8.60 -27.48 -15.06
N ARG A 58 -9.12 -28.34 -15.93
CA ARG A 58 -9.85 -27.95 -17.14
C ARG A 58 -11.34 -28.10 -16.87
N THR A 59 -12.10 -27.00 -16.89
CA THR A 59 -13.56 -27.07 -16.77
C THR A 59 -14.21 -26.60 -18.06
N ASN A 60 -15.07 -27.42 -18.65
CA ASN A 60 -15.99 -26.99 -19.70
C ASN A 60 -17.26 -26.50 -19.00
N LEU A 61 -17.47 -25.17 -18.94
CA LEU A 61 -18.76 -24.63 -18.53
C LEU A 61 -19.77 -24.85 -19.66
N MET A 62 -20.38 -26.04 -19.70
CA MET A 62 -21.66 -26.24 -20.38
C MET A 62 -22.77 -26.06 -19.35
N THR A 63 -23.30 -24.84 -19.23
CA THR A 63 -24.61 -24.61 -18.60
C THR A 63 -25.55 -23.97 -19.62
N PRO A 64 -26.79 -24.45 -19.79
CA PRO A 64 -27.65 -24.01 -20.90
C PRO A 64 -28.27 -22.61 -20.77
N ASN A 65 -27.93 -21.80 -19.76
CA ASN A 65 -28.64 -20.55 -19.47
C ASN A 65 -27.71 -19.40 -19.04
N VAL A 66 -26.62 -19.19 -19.77
CA VAL A 66 -25.87 -17.93 -19.71
C VAL A 66 -25.91 -17.30 -21.10
N ASN A 67 -26.90 -16.44 -21.33
CA ASN A 67 -26.87 -15.52 -22.47
C ASN A 67 -25.96 -14.35 -22.12
N LEU A 68 -24.67 -14.47 -22.47
CA LEU A 68 -23.80 -13.31 -22.61
C LEU A 68 -24.30 -12.54 -23.84
N ILE A 69 -24.91 -11.37 -23.63
CA ILE A 69 -25.17 -10.44 -24.73
C ILE A 69 -23.81 -9.98 -25.24
N GLY A 70 -23.37 -10.53 -26.37
CA GLY A 70 -22.20 -10.06 -27.12
C GLY A 70 -20.99 -11.00 -27.22
N SER A 71 -21.11 -12.32 -27.02
CA SER A 71 -20.02 -13.24 -27.38
C SER A 71 -20.50 -14.43 -28.20
N SER A 72 -20.06 -14.49 -29.45
CA SER A 72 -20.07 -15.71 -30.26
C SER A 72 -18.68 -16.33 -30.18
N ARG A 73 -18.54 -17.40 -29.39
CA ARG A 73 -17.64 -18.58 -29.54
C ARG A 73 -17.20 -19.08 -28.17
N ASN A 74 -17.11 -20.40 -28.07
CA ASN A 74 -16.60 -21.15 -26.92
C ASN A 74 -15.18 -20.68 -26.58
N GLU A 75 -14.96 -20.17 -25.38
CA GLU A 75 -13.62 -19.87 -24.85
C GLU A 75 -13.41 -20.63 -23.53
N GLU A 76 -12.32 -21.40 -23.47
CA GLU A 76 -11.87 -22.12 -22.28
C GLU A 76 -11.24 -21.14 -21.29
N ILE A 77 -11.61 -21.24 -20.00
CA ILE A 77 -10.98 -20.46 -18.92
C ILE A 77 -10.14 -21.43 -18.08
N GLU A 78 -8.84 -21.15 -17.95
CA GLU A 78 -7.91 -21.91 -17.12
C GLU A 78 -7.63 -21.16 -15.81
N PHE A 79 -7.65 -21.87 -14.68
CA PHE A 79 -7.30 -21.31 -13.37
C PHE A 79 -6.10 -22.07 -12.79
N VAL A 80 -5.07 -21.34 -12.35
CA VAL A 80 -3.87 -21.91 -11.73
C VAL A 80 -3.83 -21.51 -10.25
N TYR A 81 -3.54 -22.47 -9.38
CA TYR A 81 -3.38 -22.24 -7.94
C TYR A 81 -2.05 -22.84 -7.46
N SER A 82 -1.38 -22.19 -6.50
CA SER A 82 -0.21 -22.74 -5.80
C SER A 82 -0.47 -22.83 -4.29
N ILE A 83 -0.25 -24.01 -3.70
CA ILE A 83 -0.39 -24.25 -2.27
C ILE A 83 0.99 -24.04 -1.63
N LYS A 84 1.11 -23.09 -0.70
CA LYS A 84 2.43 -22.76 -0.14
C LYS A 84 2.79 -23.53 1.13
N TYR A 85 1.91 -23.69 2.12
CA TYR A 85 2.23 -24.42 3.37
C TYR A 85 0.98 -24.76 4.21
N TRP A 86 1.08 -25.81 5.06
CA TRP A 86 0.06 -26.24 6.03
C TRP A 86 0.58 -26.06 7.47
N ASN A 87 -0.16 -25.34 8.33
CA ASN A 87 0.10 -25.28 9.77
C ASN A 87 -1.23 -25.08 10.52
N ASN A 88 -1.44 -25.85 11.59
CA ASN A 88 -2.54 -25.71 12.56
C ASN A 88 -3.94 -25.64 11.92
N ASN A 89 -4.30 -26.65 11.09
CA ASN A 89 -5.62 -26.82 10.48
C ASN A 89 -6.13 -25.67 9.60
N ASN A 90 -5.31 -24.67 9.29
CA ASN A 90 -5.66 -23.56 8.38
C ASN A 90 -4.91 -23.70 7.05
N LEU A 91 -5.66 -23.62 5.95
CA LEU A 91 -5.13 -23.62 4.58
C LEU A 91 -4.95 -22.18 4.12
N HIS A 92 -3.71 -21.78 3.81
CA HIS A 92 -3.42 -20.48 3.21
C HIS A 92 -3.24 -20.65 1.70
N LEU A 93 -4.24 -20.22 0.92
CA LEU A 93 -4.18 -20.19 -0.55
C LEU A 93 -3.65 -18.83 -1.02
N ARG A 94 -2.73 -18.85 -1.99
CA ARG A 94 -2.35 -17.66 -2.76
C ARG A 94 -3.04 -17.74 -4.11
N TYR A 95 -3.85 -16.75 -4.43
CA TYR A 95 -4.42 -16.58 -5.75
C TYR A 95 -3.34 -16.01 -6.68
N GLU A 96 -2.99 -16.74 -7.74
CA GLU A 96 -2.16 -16.25 -8.84
C GLU A 96 -3.03 -16.31 -10.10
N GLU A 97 -3.58 -15.15 -10.49
CA GLU A 97 -4.43 -15.02 -11.65
C GLU A 97 -3.54 -15.01 -12.90
N GLU A 98 -3.43 -16.15 -13.58
CA GLU A 98 -2.79 -16.23 -14.90
C GLU A 98 -3.86 -16.61 -15.92
N ILE A 99 -4.56 -15.60 -16.47
CA ILE A 99 -5.52 -15.78 -17.56
C ILE A 99 -4.74 -15.63 -18.87
N SER A 100 -4.55 -16.73 -19.59
CA SER A 100 -4.05 -16.69 -20.97
C SER A 100 -5.23 -16.71 -21.94
N GLY A 101 -5.50 -15.56 -22.55
CA GLY A 101 -6.52 -15.36 -23.57
C GLY A 101 -6.21 -14.06 -24.29
N ASN A 102 -6.22 -14.07 -25.62
CA ASN A 102 -5.79 -12.93 -26.42
C ASN A 102 -6.68 -11.70 -26.10
N ALA A 103 -6.00 -10.61 -25.72
CA ALA A 103 -6.52 -9.36 -25.16
C ALA A 103 -6.76 -9.33 -23.63
N PHE A 104 -5.82 -9.86 -22.83
CA PHE A 104 -5.74 -9.53 -21.40
C PHE A 104 -4.48 -8.72 -21.09
N ASN A 105 -4.68 -7.50 -20.57
CA ASN A 105 -3.62 -6.72 -19.94
C ASN A 105 -3.01 -7.54 -18.81
N VAL A 106 -1.76 -7.96 -18.97
CA VAL A 106 -0.96 -8.60 -17.92
C VAL A 106 -0.94 -7.66 -16.71
N HIS A 107 -1.77 -7.94 -15.70
CA HIS A 107 -1.70 -7.24 -14.42
C HIS A 107 -0.47 -7.76 -13.69
N PHE A 108 0.68 -7.14 -13.94
CA PHE A 108 1.81 -7.19 -13.03
C PHE A 108 1.27 -6.92 -11.63
N LYS A 109 1.59 -7.76 -10.65
CA LYS A 109 1.24 -7.55 -9.24
C LYS A 109 1.68 -6.14 -8.85
N LYS A 110 0.75 -5.20 -8.89
CA LYS A 110 1.02 -3.78 -8.69
C LYS A 110 1.24 -3.61 -7.20
N ASP A 111 2.48 -3.33 -6.82
CA ASP A 111 2.77 -2.85 -5.48
C ASP A 111 1.89 -1.61 -5.24
N PRO A 112 1.01 -1.61 -4.23
CA PRO A 112 0.05 -0.53 -4.04
C PRO A 112 0.72 0.82 -3.72
N MET A 113 2.01 0.82 -3.33
CA MET A 113 2.81 2.04 -3.15
C MET A 113 3.40 2.59 -4.45
N GLN A 114 3.36 1.81 -5.54
CA GLN A 114 3.98 2.16 -6.81
C GLN A 114 2.90 2.55 -7.83
N ASN A 115 2.32 3.74 -7.67
CA ASN A 115 1.34 4.30 -8.59
C ASN A 115 2.03 5.17 -9.65
N PRO A 116 2.05 4.75 -10.93
CA PRO A 116 2.83 5.44 -11.97
C PRO A 116 2.44 6.91 -12.18
N ASP A 117 1.19 7.26 -11.90
CA ASP A 117 0.66 8.61 -12.11
C ASP A 117 0.94 9.57 -10.92
N LEU A 118 1.59 9.07 -9.86
CA LEU A 118 1.89 9.82 -8.65
C LEU A 118 3.40 10.06 -8.53
N PHE A 119 3.77 11.21 -7.97
CA PHE A 119 5.17 11.54 -7.77
C PHE A 119 5.82 10.54 -6.81
N GLY A 120 6.92 9.93 -7.23
CA GLY A 120 7.60 8.89 -6.43
C GLY A 120 6.78 7.63 -6.16
N GLY A 121 5.60 7.48 -6.76
CA GLY A 121 4.69 6.34 -6.57
C GLY A 121 3.48 6.58 -5.69
N ASP A 122 3.57 7.47 -4.71
CA ASP A 122 2.58 7.61 -3.63
C ASP A 122 2.38 9.06 -3.15
N MET A 123 3.04 10.04 -3.77
CA MET A 123 2.85 11.45 -3.43
C MET A 123 1.91 12.16 -4.42
N LEU A 124 0.75 12.56 -3.93
CA LEU A 124 -0.30 13.20 -4.71
C LEU A 124 -0.08 14.73 -4.85
N GLY A 125 -0.38 15.25 -6.05
CA GLY A 125 -0.43 16.70 -6.30
C GLY A 125 0.92 17.38 -6.42
N ILE A 126 1.99 16.63 -6.70
CA ILE A 126 3.34 17.15 -6.90
C ILE A 126 3.67 17.09 -8.39
N ASP A 127 3.84 18.26 -9.00
CA ASP A 127 4.46 18.37 -10.31
C ASP A 127 5.97 18.60 -10.11
N PRO A 128 6.85 17.73 -10.66
CA PRO A 128 8.30 17.92 -10.61
C PRO A 128 8.77 19.29 -11.12
N ASN A 129 8.01 19.90 -12.04
CA ASN A 129 8.30 21.19 -12.65
C ASN A 129 7.75 22.38 -11.83
N ASP A 130 6.87 22.13 -10.86
CA ASP A 130 6.41 23.17 -9.96
C ASP A 130 7.56 23.58 -9.03
N LYS A 131 7.69 24.88 -8.80
CA LYS A 131 8.81 25.49 -8.05
C LYS A 131 8.60 25.41 -6.53
N ASN A 132 7.46 24.88 -6.06
CA ASN A 132 7.03 24.92 -4.65
C ASN A 132 7.06 23.55 -3.92
N VAL A 133 7.97 22.64 -4.29
CA VAL A 133 8.05 21.24 -3.79
C VAL A 133 8.79 21.13 -2.44
N ILE A 134 8.71 22.16 -1.58
CA ILE A 134 9.22 22.09 -0.21
C ILE A 134 8.04 22.32 0.73
N PRO A 135 7.85 21.52 1.79
CA PRO A 135 7.00 21.94 2.89
C PRO A 135 7.75 23.05 3.64
N GLY A 136 7.64 24.28 3.12
CA GLY A 136 7.90 25.46 3.92
C GLY A 136 6.97 25.47 5.14
N PHE A 137 7.19 26.40 6.07
CA PHE A 137 6.35 26.50 7.28
C PHE A 137 4.85 26.51 6.98
N GLN A 138 4.46 27.04 5.82
CA GLN A 138 3.08 27.14 5.35
C GLN A 138 2.40 25.80 5.02
N LEU A 139 3.16 24.73 4.76
CA LEU A 139 2.62 23.39 4.50
C LEU A 139 2.74 22.45 5.71
N ARG A 140 3.10 22.99 6.88
CA ARG A 140 3.12 22.21 8.13
C ARG A 140 1.78 22.33 8.84
N TRP A 141 1.39 21.27 9.53
CA TRP A 141 0.18 21.29 10.35
C TRP A 141 0.32 22.25 11.53
N THR A 142 -0.66 23.13 11.70
CA THR A 142 -0.62 24.16 12.75
C THR A 142 -0.55 23.51 14.13
N GLY A 143 0.46 23.88 14.93
CA GLY A 143 0.67 23.34 16.27
C GLY A 143 1.02 21.85 16.31
N ALA A 144 1.49 21.27 15.19
CA ALA A 144 1.73 19.83 15.05
C ALA A 144 0.47 18.97 15.26
N VAL A 145 -0.73 19.54 15.11
CA VAL A 145 -1.99 18.81 15.24
C VAL A 145 -2.50 18.46 13.85
N VAL A 146 -2.73 17.18 13.60
CA VAL A 146 -3.32 16.66 12.35
C VAL A 146 -4.75 16.20 12.65
N PRO A 147 -5.78 17.01 12.33
CA PRO A 147 -7.15 16.55 12.40
C PRO A 147 -7.40 15.43 11.38
N TYR A 148 -8.12 14.39 11.76
CA TYR A 148 -8.38 13.25 10.88
C TYR A 148 -9.84 12.78 10.91
N GLU A 149 -10.26 12.18 9.80
CA GLU A 149 -11.49 11.42 9.65
C GLU A 149 -11.14 10.04 9.07
N ILE A 150 -11.70 8.96 9.65
CA ILE A 150 -11.60 7.61 9.08
C ILE A 150 -12.92 7.32 8.40
N ASP A 151 -12.87 7.13 7.08
CA ASP A 151 -14.03 6.76 6.28
C ASP A 151 -14.55 5.36 6.65
N ALA A 152 -15.86 5.13 6.48
CA ALA A 152 -16.49 3.85 6.81
C ALA A 152 -15.84 2.65 6.08
N SER A 153 -15.25 2.88 4.91
CA SER A 153 -14.50 1.86 4.16
C SER A 153 -13.28 1.29 4.91
N LEU A 154 -12.76 1.99 5.92
CA LEU A 154 -11.61 1.57 6.73
C LEU A 154 -11.97 1.22 8.17
N GLU A 155 -13.26 1.19 8.53
CA GLU A 155 -13.68 1.01 9.92
C GLU A 155 -13.15 -0.30 10.53
N GLN A 156 -13.18 -1.39 9.75
CA GLN A 156 -12.61 -2.69 10.15
C GLN A 156 -11.10 -2.66 10.43
N HIS A 157 -10.39 -1.63 9.93
CA HIS A 157 -8.95 -1.44 10.09
C HIS A 157 -8.60 -0.31 11.06
N ARG A 158 -9.60 0.31 11.71
CA ARG A 158 -9.44 1.44 12.64
C ARG A 158 -8.34 1.19 13.67
N ALA A 159 -8.33 0.03 14.32
CA ALA A 159 -7.34 -0.28 15.35
C ALA A 159 -5.89 -0.19 14.83
N LYS A 160 -5.64 -0.65 13.59
CA LYS A 160 -4.32 -0.60 12.97
C LYS A 160 -3.90 0.82 12.58
N ILE A 161 -4.86 1.62 12.11
CA ILE A 161 -4.65 3.03 11.79
C ILE A 161 -4.30 3.81 13.06
N LEU A 162 -5.05 3.59 14.14
CA LEU A 162 -4.79 4.22 15.43
C LEU A 162 -3.45 3.77 16.03
N GLU A 163 -3.05 2.51 15.84
CA GLU A 163 -1.72 2.02 16.23
C GLU A 163 -0.59 2.77 15.49
N ALA A 164 -0.77 3.05 14.20
CA ALA A 164 0.20 3.80 13.41
C ALA A 164 0.26 5.29 13.80
N MET A 165 -0.89 5.92 14.05
CA MET A 165 -0.96 7.29 14.59
C MET A 165 -0.25 7.38 15.94
N LYS A 166 -0.50 6.42 16.83
CA LYS A 166 0.14 6.35 18.15
C LYS A 166 1.67 6.23 18.07
N ASP A 167 2.22 5.63 17.01
CA ASP A 167 3.67 5.55 16.81
C ASP A 167 4.31 6.95 16.68
N TYR A 168 3.61 7.90 16.06
CA TYR A 168 4.02 9.32 16.02
C TYR A 168 3.78 10.01 17.35
N GLU A 169 2.61 9.84 17.97
CA GLU A 169 2.23 10.53 19.21
C GLU A 169 3.13 10.15 20.39
N ASP A 170 3.54 8.88 20.49
CA ASP A 170 4.39 8.40 21.58
C ASP A 170 5.85 8.89 21.43
N LYS A 171 6.29 9.15 20.19
CA LYS A 171 7.69 9.45 19.87
C LYS A 171 7.95 10.91 19.52
N THR A 172 6.93 11.68 19.15
CA THR A 172 7.06 13.06 18.63
C THR A 172 6.05 13.98 19.31
N CYS A 173 5.98 15.24 18.89
CA CYS A 173 4.92 16.16 19.31
C CYS A 173 3.72 16.19 18.38
N VAL A 174 3.73 15.41 17.30
CA VAL A 174 2.59 15.35 16.38
C VAL A 174 1.43 14.68 17.10
N GLU A 175 0.27 15.33 17.11
CA GLU A 175 -0.96 14.81 17.69
C GLU A 175 -2.00 14.57 16.59
N PHE A 176 -2.59 13.37 16.54
CA PHE A 176 -3.69 13.05 15.65
C PHE A 176 -5.01 13.23 16.40
N LYS A 177 -5.84 14.18 15.97
CA LYS A 177 -7.13 14.46 16.63
C LYS A 177 -8.28 14.10 15.72
N GLN A 178 -9.22 13.31 16.24
CA GLN A 178 -10.46 13.07 15.50
C GLN A 178 -11.12 14.42 15.20
N ARG A 179 -11.41 14.63 13.93
CA ARG A 179 -11.96 15.89 13.45
C ARG A 179 -13.35 16.14 14.03
N THR A 180 -13.63 17.39 14.32
CA THR A 180 -14.96 17.90 14.66
C THR A 180 -15.42 18.96 13.66
N TYR A 181 -14.71 20.09 13.58
CA TYR A 181 -15.07 21.25 12.75
C TYR A 181 -13.88 21.84 11.98
N GLN A 182 -12.67 21.30 12.16
CA GLN A 182 -11.46 21.84 11.56
C GLN A 182 -11.60 21.87 10.03
N LYS A 183 -11.25 23.00 9.41
CA LYS A 183 -11.32 23.15 7.94
C LYS A 183 -10.30 22.25 7.25
N ASP A 184 -9.08 22.22 7.78
CA ASP A 184 -7.95 21.48 7.23
C ASP A 184 -7.81 20.16 7.99
N TYR A 185 -7.80 19.03 7.27
CA TYR A 185 -7.77 17.69 7.87
C TYR A 185 -7.44 16.62 6.83
N ILE A 186 -6.95 15.48 7.30
CA ILE A 186 -6.79 14.28 6.47
C ILE A 186 -8.05 13.42 6.53
N LYS A 187 -8.46 12.86 5.38
CA LYS A 187 -9.50 11.83 5.31
C LYS A 187 -8.86 10.51 4.85
N LEU A 188 -8.81 9.54 5.75
CA LEU A 188 -8.33 8.20 5.44
C LEU A 188 -9.47 7.37 4.84
N PHE A 189 -9.23 6.74 3.69
CA PHE A 189 -10.24 5.92 2.99
C PHE A 189 -9.60 4.78 2.19
N SER A 190 -10.39 3.78 1.82
CA SER A 190 -9.92 2.66 0.99
C SER A 190 -10.01 3.01 -0.50
N GLY A 191 -8.93 3.55 -1.06
CA GLY A 191 -8.81 3.89 -2.48
C GLY A 191 -8.06 2.83 -3.29
N GLN A 192 -7.55 3.23 -4.46
CA GLN A 192 -6.66 2.40 -5.28
C GLN A 192 -5.20 2.74 -4.97
N GLY A 193 -4.49 1.81 -4.34
CA GLY A 193 -3.11 2.02 -3.88
C GLY A 193 -2.99 2.75 -2.54
N CYS A 194 -1.76 2.97 -2.12
CA CYS A 194 -1.37 3.74 -0.95
C CYS A 194 -0.82 5.08 -1.44
N TYR A 195 -1.38 6.19 -0.96
CA TYR A 195 -0.88 7.52 -1.30
C TYR A 195 -1.38 8.60 -0.37
N SER A 196 -0.67 9.73 -0.37
CA SER A 196 -0.99 10.91 0.41
C SER A 196 -0.43 12.17 -0.25
N HIS A 197 -0.92 13.34 0.15
CA HIS A 197 -0.23 14.59 -0.13
C HIS A 197 0.97 14.77 0.80
N VAL A 198 1.95 15.58 0.38
CA VAL A 198 3.07 15.94 1.26
C VAL A 198 2.77 17.23 2.01
N GLY A 199 2.52 17.12 3.31
CA GLY A 199 2.16 18.25 4.19
C GLY A 199 0.68 18.63 4.15
N MET A 200 0.35 19.76 4.78
CA MET A 200 -1.00 20.34 4.84
C MET A 200 -1.25 21.21 3.60
N ILE A 201 -2.12 20.73 2.69
CA ILE A 201 -2.47 21.47 1.45
C ILE A 201 -3.65 22.44 1.64
N GLY A 202 -4.35 22.34 2.77
CA GLY A 202 -5.57 23.07 3.07
C GLY A 202 -6.84 22.35 2.61
N GLY A 203 -7.92 22.49 3.39
CA GLY A 203 -9.18 21.76 3.20
C GLY A 203 -9.09 20.27 3.56
N GLN A 204 -10.04 19.49 3.04
CA GLN A 204 -9.98 18.02 3.12
C GLN A 204 -8.89 17.53 2.16
N GLN A 205 -7.92 16.76 2.67
CA GLN A 205 -6.96 16.05 1.82
C GLN A 205 -7.04 14.53 2.01
N PRO A 206 -7.02 13.75 0.92
CA PRO A 206 -7.12 12.29 0.98
C PRO A 206 -5.83 11.63 1.47
N VAL A 207 -5.98 10.52 2.20
CA VAL A 207 -4.95 9.52 2.45
C VAL A 207 -5.52 8.15 2.08
N SER A 208 -5.06 7.57 0.97
CA SER A 208 -5.56 6.29 0.48
C SER A 208 -4.85 5.14 1.17
N LEU A 209 -5.61 4.23 1.75
CA LEU A 209 -5.14 2.97 2.31
C LEU A 209 -5.93 1.82 1.67
N GLY A 210 -5.70 1.59 0.38
CA GLY A 210 -6.36 0.54 -0.39
C GLY A 210 -5.95 -0.89 -0.03
N PRO A 211 -6.43 -1.88 -0.81
CA PRO A 211 -5.99 -3.27 -0.68
C PRO A 211 -4.45 -3.37 -0.75
N GLY A 212 -3.85 -4.05 0.24
CA GLY A 212 -2.40 -4.17 0.36
C GLY A 212 -1.70 -3.04 1.14
N CYS A 213 -2.43 -2.04 1.63
CA CYS A 213 -1.86 -0.93 2.42
C CYS A 213 -1.97 -1.09 3.94
N ILE A 214 -2.70 -2.11 4.43
CA ILE A 214 -3.03 -2.28 5.87
C ILE A 214 -1.89 -2.96 6.63
N PHE A 215 -0.68 -2.41 6.50
CA PHE A 215 0.50 -2.76 7.27
C PHE A 215 0.91 -1.55 8.11
N LYS A 216 1.43 -1.78 9.32
CA LYS A 216 1.81 -0.67 10.22
C LYS A 216 2.81 0.28 9.55
N GLY A 217 3.88 -0.26 8.97
CA GLY A 217 4.90 0.52 8.28
C GLY A 217 4.33 1.35 7.13
N THR A 218 3.46 0.77 6.30
CA THR A 218 2.80 1.48 5.20
C THR A 218 1.88 2.60 5.70
N ILE A 219 1.07 2.37 6.73
CA ILE A 219 0.21 3.43 7.28
C ILE A 219 1.08 4.56 7.87
N VAL A 220 2.15 4.21 8.62
CA VAL A 220 3.09 5.20 9.14
C VAL A 220 3.75 6.00 8.00
N HIS A 221 4.08 5.36 6.88
CA HIS A 221 4.63 6.03 5.69
C HIS A 221 3.68 7.07 5.10
N GLU A 222 2.42 6.70 4.84
CA GLU A 222 1.43 7.62 4.28
C GLU A 222 1.09 8.79 5.22
N LEU A 223 1.09 8.52 6.54
CA LEU A 223 1.01 9.57 7.55
C LEU A 223 2.27 10.46 7.54
N GLY A 224 3.44 9.90 7.27
CA GLY A 224 4.70 10.64 7.10
C GLY A 224 4.65 11.62 5.94
N HIS A 225 4.10 11.20 4.80
CA HIS A 225 3.77 12.12 3.70
C HIS A 225 2.83 13.23 4.18
N ALA A 226 1.69 12.89 4.78
CA ALA A 226 0.72 13.89 5.25
C ALA A 226 1.35 14.90 6.23
N ILE A 227 2.29 14.45 7.07
CA ILE A 227 3.02 15.28 8.04
C ILE A 227 4.02 16.23 7.35
N GLY A 228 4.55 15.86 6.17
CA GLY A 228 5.41 16.71 5.35
C GLY A 228 6.71 16.06 4.86
N PHE A 229 6.86 14.73 4.90
CA PHE A 229 8.08 14.07 4.44
C PHE A 229 7.98 13.56 3.00
N TYR A 230 9.05 13.80 2.25
CA TYR A 230 9.35 13.10 0.99
C TYR A 230 10.09 11.79 1.29
N HIS A 231 10.28 10.95 0.28
CA HIS A 231 11.08 9.74 0.46
C HIS A 231 12.55 10.05 0.76
N GLU A 232 13.18 9.14 1.50
CA GLU A 232 14.60 9.23 1.83
C GLU A 232 15.47 9.08 0.57
N GLN A 233 15.08 8.23 -0.40
CA GLN A 233 15.78 8.10 -1.68
C GLN A 233 15.64 9.32 -2.61
N ASN A 234 14.75 10.28 -2.30
CA ASN A 234 14.65 11.53 -3.04
C ASN A 234 15.67 12.58 -2.56
N ARG A 235 16.41 12.34 -1.47
CA ARG A 235 17.32 13.35 -0.93
C ARG A 235 18.39 13.80 -1.94
N SER A 236 18.78 15.06 -1.83
CA SER A 236 19.80 15.71 -2.65
C SER A 236 21.23 15.14 -2.42
N ASP A 237 21.45 14.46 -1.29
CA ASP A 237 22.69 13.76 -0.93
C ASP A 237 22.59 12.23 -1.09
N ARG A 238 21.47 11.69 -1.61
CA ARG A 238 21.23 10.23 -1.64
C ARG A 238 22.29 9.44 -2.42
N ASP A 239 22.94 10.04 -3.41
CA ASP A 239 23.98 9.39 -4.21
C ASP A 239 25.27 9.13 -3.41
N ASP A 240 25.43 9.73 -2.22
CA ASP A 240 26.53 9.42 -1.30
C ASP A 240 26.28 8.10 -0.54
N PHE A 241 25.02 7.65 -0.48
CA PHE A 241 24.56 6.51 0.35
C PHE A 241 24.02 5.34 -0.48
N LEU A 242 23.43 5.62 -1.64
CA LEU A 242 22.78 4.63 -2.50
C LEU A 242 23.53 4.43 -3.82
N ILE A 243 23.43 3.21 -4.35
CA ILE A 243 23.71 2.90 -5.76
C ILE A 243 22.36 2.67 -6.42
N ILE A 244 22.10 3.39 -7.52
CA ILE A 244 20.85 3.29 -8.29
C ILE A 244 21.14 2.57 -9.61
N TYR A 245 20.43 1.48 -9.87
CA TYR A 245 20.54 0.68 -11.09
C TYR A 245 19.48 1.13 -12.09
N TRP A 246 19.73 2.25 -12.78
CA TRP A 246 18.78 2.88 -13.71
C TRP A 246 18.22 1.93 -14.77
N ASP A 247 19.02 0.99 -15.27
CA ASP A 247 18.60 -0.01 -16.26
C ASP A 247 17.50 -0.96 -15.75
N ASN A 248 17.33 -1.08 -14.43
CA ASN A 248 16.34 -1.95 -13.80
C ASN A 248 15.03 -1.23 -13.45
N ILE A 249 14.99 0.09 -13.57
CA ILE A 249 13.88 0.93 -13.08
C ILE A 249 12.88 1.18 -14.21
N ARG A 250 11.59 1.20 -13.85
CA ARG A 250 10.55 1.76 -14.73
C ARG A 250 10.80 3.26 -14.98
N PRO A 251 10.37 3.81 -16.14
CA PRO A 251 10.53 5.23 -16.44
C PRO A 251 9.96 6.15 -15.37
N ASP A 252 10.56 7.35 -15.25
CA ASP A 252 10.07 8.48 -14.45
C ASP A 252 10.01 8.25 -12.92
N GLN A 253 10.86 7.35 -12.41
CA GLN A 253 10.97 7.06 -10.97
C GLN A 253 12.31 7.55 -10.39
N PHE A 254 12.42 7.56 -9.06
CA PHE A 254 13.66 7.92 -8.34
C PHE A 254 14.13 9.38 -8.50
N THR A 255 13.20 10.30 -8.79
CA THR A 255 13.45 11.75 -8.86
C THR A 255 14.23 12.22 -7.63
N LYS A 256 15.29 12.99 -7.89
CA LYS A 256 16.14 13.56 -6.85
C LYS A 256 15.74 15.01 -6.59
N LEU A 257 15.54 15.39 -5.33
CA LEU A 257 15.27 16.76 -4.94
C LEU A 257 16.53 17.62 -5.12
N GLU A 258 16.34 18.85 -5.58
CA GLU A 258 17.40 19.85 -5.66
C GLU A 258 17.87 20.24 -4.25
N ARG A 259 19.16 20.60 -4.10
CA ARG A 259 19.73 20.94 -2.77
C ARG A 259 18.98 22.04 -2.04
N HIS A 260 18.57 23.09 -2.75
CA HIS A 260 17.80 24.20 -2.17
C HIS A 260 16.36 23.80 -1.81
N ARG A 261 15.88 22.66 -2.32
CA ARG A 261 14.55 22.09 -2.04
C ARG A 261 14.54 20.98 -1.00
N ASN A 262 15.71 20.59 -0.51
CA ASN A 262 15.84 19.44 0.37
C ASN A 262 16.44 19.84 1.72
N SER A 263 15.58 19.96 2.73
CA SER A 263 16.01 20.16 4.11
C SER A 263 16.56 18.85 4.69
N LEU A 264 17.89 18.73 4.77
CA LEU A 264 18.57 17.59 5.40
C LEU A 264 18.46 17.69 6.93
N LEU A 265 17.28 17.39 7.47
CA LEU A 265 16.98 17.51 8.90
C LEU A 265 17.78 16.52 9.76
N ASP A 266 18.30 15.43 9.18
CA ASP A 266 19.24 14.52 9.83
C ASP A 266 20.10 13.77 8.79
N THR A 267 21.05 12.95 9.26
CA THR A 267 21.83 12.04 8.41
C THR A 267 20.94 11.05 7.66
N PHE A 268 21.42 10.55 6.52
CA PHE A 268 20.71 9.54 5.73
C PHE A 268 20.43 8.28 6.57
N ASP A 269 19.19 7.77 6.52
CA ASP A 269 18.77 6.62 7.32
C ASP A 269 18.26 5.46 6.46
N TYR A 270 19.04 4.38 6.39
CA TYR A 270 18.68 3.14 5.67
C TYR A 270 17.47 2.40 6.27
N THR A 271 17.10 2.73 7.50
CA THR A 271 15.96 2.13 8.22
C THR A 271 14.73 3.04 8.25
N SER A 272 14.81 4.24 7.64
CA SER A 272 13.69 5.18 7.58
C SER A 272 12.46 4.51 7.00
N VAL A 273 11.31 4.81 7.60
CA VAL A 273 10.01 4.41 7.06
C VAL A 273 9.76 5.02 5.67
N MET A 274 10.40 6.16 5.38
CA MET A 274 10.31 6.88 4.11
C MET A 274 11.31 6.38 3.05
N LEU A 275 12.11 5.34 3.33
CA LEU A 275 13.03 4.74 2.35
C LEU A 275 12.41 3.47 1.75
N TYR A 276 12.27 3.42 0.43
CA TYR A 276 11.80 2.21 -0.27
C TYR A 276 12.76 1.02 -0.15
N GLY A 277 12.29 -0.19 -0.51
CA GLY A 277 13.12 -1.39 -0.53
C GLY A 277 13.92 -1.55 -1.81
N ASN A 278 14.79 -2.57 -1.84
CA ASN A 278 15.74 -2.79 -2.92
C ASN A 278 15.09 -2.96 -4.32
N THR A 279 13.84 -3.41 -4.38
CA THR A 279 13.15 -3.78 -5.63
C THR A 279 12.10 -2.78 -6.09
N ALA A 280 11.97 -1.63 -5.41
CA ALA A 280 10.98 -0.63 -5.74
C ALA A 280 11.11 -0.16 -7.20
N PHE A 281 9.99 -0.14 -7.93
CA PHE A 281 9.90 0.19 -9.37
C PHE A 281 10.73 -0.69 -10.28
N SER A 282 11.05 -1.91 -9.86
CA SER A 282 11.73 -2.87 -10.73
C SER A 282 10.86 -3.22 -11.95
N LYS A 283 11.45 -3.13 -13.14
CA LYS A 283 10.78 -3.45 -14.41
C LYS A 283 10.33 -4.92 -14.47
N ASP A 284 11.02 -5.82 -13.78
CA ASP A 284 10.75 -7.26 -13.74
C ASP A 284 10.22 -7.74 -12.37
N ASN A 285 10.01 -6.82 -11.41
CA ASN A 285 9.63 -7.10 -10.02
C ASN A 285 10.59 -8.01 -9.25
N LYS A 286 11.86 -8.13 -9.68
CA LYS A 286 12.87 -9.03 -9.08
C LYS A 286 14.22 -8.36 -8.93
N SER A 287 14.64 -7.62 -9.94
CA SER A 287 15.94 -6.97 -10.00
C SER A 287 16.00 -5.81 -9.02
N ASN A 288 17.16 -5.67 -8.35
CA ASN A 288 17.40 -4.53 -7.49
C ASN A 288 17.43 -3.24 -8.33
N THR A 289 16.68 -2.23 -7.92
CA THR A 289 16.71 -0.87 -8.48
C THR A 289 17.60 0.04 -7.66
N MET A 290 17.74 -0.25 -6.36
CA MET A 290 18.69 0.43 -5.50
C MET A 290 19.29 -0.49 -4.44
N VAL A 291 20.50 -0.18 -3.99
CA VAL A 291 21.17 -0.83 -2.86
C VAL A 291 21.91 0.20 -2.01
N ALA A 292 22.07 -0.08 -0.71
CA ALA A 292 22.95 0.71 0.15
C ALA A 292 24.41 0.47 -0.22
N LYS A 293 25.22 1.54 -0.30
CA LYS A 293 26.67 1.42 -0.48
C LYS A 293 27.36 0.68 0.66
N THR A 294 26.76 0.68 1.84
CA THR A 294 27.24 -0.06 3.01
C THR A 294 26.94 -1.57 2.94
N GLY A 295 26.14 -2.03 1.98
CA GLY A 295 25.70 -3.42 1.85
C GLY A 295 24.51 -3.81 2.74
N VAL A 296 23.97 -2.87 3.54
CA VAL A 296 22.75 -3.12 4.33
C VAL A 296 21.55 -3.34 3.41
N ARG A 297 20.71 -4.33 3.75
CA ARG A 297 19.46 -4.59 3.03
C ARG A 297 18.45 -3.46 3.26
N LEU A 298 17.81 -3.02 2.19
CA LEU A 298 16.73 -2.04 2.22
C LEU A 298 15.39 -2.78 2.24
N PHE A 299 14.70 -2.73 3.37
CA PHE A 299 13.40 -3.37 3.53
C PHE A 299 12.29 -2.57 2.87
N GLU A 300 11.31 -3.27 2.30
CA GLU A 300 10.09 -2.65 1.78
C GLU A 300 9.28 -2.03 2.92
N THR A 301 8.50 -0.99 2.62
CA THR A 301 7.80 -0.19 3.63
C THR A 301 6.87 -1.02 4.51
N TYR A 302 6.17 -2.02 3.94
CA TYR A 302 5.26 -2.88 4.68
C TYR A 302 5.97 -3.79 5.71
N ASP A 303 7.28 -4.04 5.55
CA ASP A 303 8.10 -4.84 6.47
C ASP A 303 8.72 -3.98 7.60
N LYS A 304 8.55 -2.65 7.56
CA LYS A 304 9.12 -1.75 8.57
C LYS A 304 8.21 -1.67 9.80
N PRO A 305 8.77 -1.64 11.02
CA PRO A 305 7.98 -1.67 12.26
C PRO A 305 7.29 -0.33 12.60
N GLY A 306 7.70 0.77 11.97
CA GLY A 306 7.25 2.13 12.26
C GLY A 306 8.38 3.14 12.09
N LEU A 307 8.32 4.26 12.82
CA LEU A 307 9.34 5.31 12.77
C LEU A 307 10.70 4.82 13.26
N SER A 308 11.74 5.09 12.47
CA SER A 308 13.13 5.00 12.88
C SER A 308 13.52 6.13 13.86
N ALA A 309 14.70 6.02 14.48
CA ALA A 309 15.22 7.09 15.33
C ALA A 309 15.48 8.40 14.56
N SER A 310 15.93 8.30 13.30
CA SER A 310 16.12 9.47 12.44
C SER A 310 14.77 10.11 12.10
N ASP A 311 13.75 9.31 11.73
CA ASP A 311 12.42 9.83 11.41
C ASP A 311 11.85 10.65 12.58
N VAL A 312 11.95 10.12 13.81
CA VAL A 312 11.55 10.82 15.03
C VAL A 312 12.27 12.16 15.19
N LYS A 313 13.60 12.17 15.05
CA LYS A 313 14.42 13.38 15.18
C LYS A 313 14.09 14.41 14.10
N ARG A 314 13.83 13.97 12.87
CA ARG A 314 13.43 14.82 11.76
C ARG A 314 12.06 15.45 12.01
N VAL A 315 11.07 14.68 12.46
CA VAL A 315 9.74 15.20 12.83
C VAL A 315 9.88 16.26 13.92
N ARG A 316 10.63 15.96 14.99
CA ARG A 316 10.85 16.89 16.11
C ARG A 316 11.52 18.19 15.68
N LYS A 317 12.55 18.13 14.83
CA LYS A 317 13.18 19.31 14.25
C LYS A 317 12.23 20.09 13.35
N MET A 318 11.43 19.39 12.55
CA MET A 318 10.46 20.02 11.65
C MET A 318 9.34 20.73 12.41
N TYR A 319 8.87 20.21 13.53
CA TYR A 319 7.82 20.84 14.33
C TYR A 319 8.35 21.63 15.54
N TRP A 320 9.66 21.87 15.61
CA TRP A 320 10.34 22.59 16.69
C TRP A 320 10.00 22.08 18.09
N CYS A 321 9.87 20.77 18.23
CA CYS A 321 9.55 20.11 19.49
C CYS A 321 10.70 19.18 19.90
N ASP A 322 11.78 19.81 20.35
CA ASP A 322 12.96 19.10 20.84
C ASP A 322 12.68 18.33 22.15
N GLU A 323 13.68 17.59 22.63
CA GLU A 323 13.53 16.81 23.86
C GLU A 323 13.19 17.65 25.09
N GLU A 324 13.60 18.92 25.11
CA GLU A 324 13.31 19.82 26.22
C GLU A 324 11.84 20.25 26.19
N TRP A 325 11.30 20.56 25.01
CA TRP A 325 9.88 20.80 24.80
C TRP A 325 9.03 19.59 25.23
N MET A 326 9.41 18.39 24.80
CA MET A 326 8.68 17.15 25.15
C MET A 326 8.69 16.86 26.66
N LYS A 327 9.80 17.15 27.36
CA LYS A 327 9.91 16.99 28.81
C LYS A 327 8.98 17.97 29.54
N LYS A 328 8.94 19.23 29.11
CA LYS A 328 8.06 20.27 29.68
C LYS A 328 6.59 19.93 29.48
N GLU A 329 6.19 19.45 28.30
CA GLU A 329 4.78 19.08 28.08
C GLU A 329 4.35 17.85 28.86
N LYS A 330 5.22 16.85 29.04
CA LYS A 330 4.92 15.71 29.94
C LYS A 330 4.71 16.16 31.38
N GLN A 331 5.43 17.18 31.84
CA GLN A 331 5.24 17.75 33.19
C GLN A 331 3.95 18.57 33.30
N ARG A 332 3.47 19.20 32.23
CA ARG A 332 2.21 19.96 32.22
C ARG A 332 0.96 19.08 32.17
N LYS A 333 1.07 17.86 31.64
CA LYS A 333 -0.02 16.89 31.49
C LYS A 333 -0.18 15.95 32.71
N ASN A 334 0.76 15.98 33.66
CA ASN A 334 0.74 15.21 34.92
C ASN A 334 0.37 16.09 36.11
#